data_AF-A0A843FW98-F1
#
_entry.id   AF-A0A843FW98-F1
#
_cell.length_a   1.000
_cell.length_b   1.000
_cell.length_c   1.000
_cell.angle_alpha   90.00
_cell.angle_beta   90.00
_cell.angle_gamma   90.00
#
_symmetry.space_group_name_H-M   'P 1'
#
loop_
_entity.id
_entity.type
_entity.pdbx_description
1 polymer ?
#
loop_
_entity_poly.entity_id
_entity_poly.type
_entity_poly.pdbx_seq_one_letter_code
_entity_poly.pdbx_strand_id
1 'polypeptide(L)'
;MEYQEIYDVVNNNEGRFKVMFNTGAVYIKRLFISESNNICEFYPRSRTRGRIIYTGDIINVIPIKNKTTEVDKCRRNLRNVVKYLSASGFWTPMLNCAKVFLTLSDEELVDLCEWEQYNNFLKIQNEQNNNISWFGYDCFINLFSKSIKTMNFGKYDRSYQMSVINSNIANRVNCTHRWRNGYDNSYEIRFDEDCIRGWYSEEYRGCANGHYYFLLDNCHAIFGEDD
;
A
#
# COMPACT_ATOMS: atom_id res chain seq x y z
N MET A 1 32.76 -13.62 -13.65
CA MET A 1 32.33 -14.76 -12.82
C MET A 1 32.14 -15.96 -13.72
N GLU A 2 32.44 -17.15 -13.21
CA GLU A 2 32.12 -18.39 -13.90
C GLU A 2 30.62 -18.65 -13.89
N TYR A 3 30.12 -19.43 -14.86
CA TYR A 3 28.69 -19.75 -14.98
C TYR A 3 28.11 -20.31 -13.67
N GLN A 4 28.84 -21.24 -13.04
CA GLN A 4 28.39 -21.90 -11.81
C GLN A 4 28.25 -20.92 -10.64
N GLU A 5 29.16 -19.95 -10.52
CA GLU A 5 29.08 -18.93 -9.46
C GLU A 5 27.83 -18.07 -9.62
N ILE A 6 27.49 -17.69 -10.86
CA ILE A 6 26.27 -16.93 -11.15
C ILE A 6 25.04 -17.79 -10.87
N TYR A 7 25.08 -19.06 -11.28
CA TYR A 7 24.01 -20.02 -11.05
C TYR A 7 23.71 -20.14 -9.55
N ASP A 8 24.73 -20.35 -8.72
CA ASP A 8 24.58 -20.54 -7.28
C ASP A 8 24.01 -19.30 -6.58
N VAL A 9 24.43 -18.09 -7.01
CA VAL A 9 23.88 -16.83 -6.50
C VAL A 9 22.40 -16.67 -6.85
N VAL A 10 22.03 -16.99 -8.10
CA VAL A 10 20.65 -16.83 -8.59
C VAL A 10 19.72 -17.90 -8.02
N ASN A 11 20.16 -19.15 -7.96
CA ASN A 11 19.37 -20.29 -7.46
C ASN A 11 18.90 -20.07 -6.02
N ASN A 12 19.73 -19.42 -5.20
CA ASN A 12 19.41 -19.12 -3.81
C ASN A 12 18.53 -17.86 -3.62
N ASN A 13 18.33 -17.02 -4.65
CA ASN A 13 17.74 -15.69 -4.50
C ASN A 13 16.94 -15.21 -5.72
N GLU A 14 16.07 -16.03 -6.33
CA GLU A 14 15.27 -15.58 -7.48
C GLU A 14 14.63 -14.19 -7.26
N GLY A 15 14.79 -13.27 -8.22
CA GLY A 15 14.44 -11.88 -7.94
C GLY A 15 15.33 -10.86 -8.64
N ARG A 16 15.53 -9.71 -8.00
CA ARG A 16 16.29 -8.59 -8.57
C ARG A 16 17.77 -8.70 -8.23
N PHE A 17 18.61 -8.48 -9.22
CA PHE A 17 20.07 -8.50 -9.10
C PHE A 17 20.65 -7.26 -9.74
N LYS A 18 21.73 -6.74 -9.14
CA LYS A 18 22.63 -5.81 -9.79
C LYS A 18 23.63 -6.64 -10.60
N VAL A 19 23.59 -6.54 -11.92
CA VAL A 19 24.43 -7.30 -12.85
C VAL A 19 25.44 -6.35 -13.47
N MET A 20 26.72 -6.68 -13.33
CA MET A 20 27.84 -5.90 -13.86
C MET A 20 28.47 -6.65 -15.03
N PHE A 21 28.75 -5.92 -16.12
CA PHE A 21 29.31 -6.46 -17.35
C PHE A 21 30.78 -6.04 -17.52
N ASN A 22 31.55 -6.81 -18.28
CA ASN A 22 32.95 -6.53 -18.62
C ASN A 22 33.16 -5.17 -19.32
N THR A 23 32.13 -4.65 -19.99
CA THR A 23 32.10 -3.31 -20.59
C THR A 23 32.04 -2.17 -19.57
N GLY A 24 31.87 -2.48 -18.28
CA GLY A 24 31.60 -1.51 -17.22
C GLY A 24 30.12 -1.16 -17.05
N ALA A 25 29.25 -1.65 -17.94
CA ALA A 25 27.81 -1.42 -17.83
C ALA A 25 27.20 -2.14 -16.61
N VAL A 26 26.24 -1.49 -15.95
CA VAL A 26 25.55 -2.02 -14.77
C VAL A 26 24.04 -1.93 -14.97
N TYR A 27 23.35 -3.06 -14.84
CA TYR A 27 21.91 -3.14 -15.01
C TYR A 27 21.24 -3.81 -13.81
N ILE A 28 19.99 -3.42 -13.52
CA ILE A 28 19.14 -4.17 -12.60
C ILE A 28 18.31 -5.15 -13.43
N LYS A 29 18.56 -6.45 -13.22
CA LYS A 29 17.85 -7.53 -13.93
C LYS A 29 17.05 -8.38 -12.95
N ARG A 30 15.96 -8.98 -13.43
CA ARG A 30 15.18 -9.96 -12.67
C ARG A 30 15.53 -11.36 -13.14
N LEU A 31 16.34 -12.08 -12.36
CA LEU A 31 16.88 -13.38 -12.75
C LEU A 31 16.21 -14.54 -12.00
N PHE A 32 16.16 -15.70 -12.65
CA PHE A 32 15.69 -16.96 -12.10
C PHE A 32 16.39 -18.15 -12.79
N ILE A 33 16.28 -19.34 -12.21
CA ILE A 33 16.73 -20.60 -12.81
C ILE A 33 15.52 -21.31 -13.43
N SER A 34 15.60 -21.67 -14.70
CA SER A 34 14.56 -22.48 -15.37
C SER A 34 14.61 -23.94 -14.93
N GLU A 35 13.54 -24.71 -15.19
CA GLU A 35 13.52 -26.17 -14.99
C GLU A 35 14.67 -26.92 -15.69
N SER A 36 15.17 -26.40 -16.82
CA SER A 36 16.33 -26.94 -17.54
C SER A 36 17.69 -26.41 -17.04
N ASN A 37 17.76 -25.88 -15.81
CA ASN A 37 18.97 -25.35 -15.17
C ASN A 37 19.69 -24.20 -15.91
N ASN A 38 18.96 -23.43 -16.72
CA ASN A 38 19.47 -22.24 -17.38
C ASN A 38 19.21 -20.96 -16.56
N ILE A 39 20.20 -20.06 -16.52
CA ILE A 39 20.02 -18.71 -15.97
C ILE A 39 19.18 -17.88 -16.95
N CYS A 40 18.04 -17.38 -16.46
CA CYS A 40 17.05 -16.69 -17.27
C CYS A 40 16.72 -15.30 -16.69
N GLU A 41 16.30 -14.37 -17.55
CA GLU A 41 15.76 -13.05 -17.20
C GLU A 41 14.24 -13.03 -17.43
N PHE A 42 13.46 -12.60 -16.45
CA PHE A 42 12.01 -12.41 -16.59
C PHE A 42 11.67 -11.35 -17.63
N TYR A 43 10.63 -11.58 -18.43
CA TYR A 43 10.05 -10.51 -19.27
C TYR A 43 9.50 -9.35 -18.42
N PRO A 44 9.38 -8.13 -18.98
CA PRO A 44 8.74 -7.02 -18.30
C PRO A 44 7.36 -7.41 -17.75
N ARG A 45 7.13 -7.16 -16.45
CA ARG A 45 5.90 -7.48 -15.69
C ARG A 45 5.55 -8.97 -15.58
N SER A 46 6.35 -9.87 -16.14
CA SER A 46 6.15 -11.32 -16.03
C SER A 46 6.67 -11.86 -14.69
N ARG A 47 5.98 -12.88 -14.16
CA ARG A 47 6.43 -13.65 -12.98
C ARG A 47 6.67 -15.13 -13.30
N THR A 48 6.37 -15.57 -14.52
CA THR A 48 6.39 -17.00 -14.91
C THR A 48 7.14 -17.24 -16.21
N ARG A 49 7.30 -16.21 -17.04
CA ARG A 49 7.96 -16.29 -18.36
C ARG A 49 9.20 -15.41 -18.41
N GLY A 50 10.23 -15.90 -19.08
CA GLY A 50 11.48 -15.19 -19.33
C GLY A 50 12.23 -15.74 -20.53
N ARG A 51 13.49 -15.35 -20.65
CA ARG A 51 14.42 -15.83 -21.67
C ARG A 51 15.77 -16.19 -21.06
N ILE A 52 16.46 -17.16 -21.64
CA ILE A 52 17.85 -17.47 -21.29
C ILE A 52 18.71 -16.23 -21.59
N ILE A 53 19.68 -15.94 -20.73
CA ILE A 53 20.63 -14.86 -20.93
C ILE A 53 22.04 -15.41 -21.20
N TYR A 54 22.80 -14.68 -22.01
CA TYR A 54 24.22 -14.92 -22.16
C TYR A 54 24.96 -14.39 -20.92
N THR A 55 25.82 -15.22 -20.32
CA THR A 55 26.54 -14.89 -19.09
C THR A 55 28.03 -14.63 -19.29
N GLY A 56 28.58 -14.85 -20.49
CA GLY A 56 30.02 -14.76 -20.73
C GLY A 56 30.62 -13.37 -20.49
N ASP A 57 29.81 -12.32 -20.62
CA ASP A 57 30.24 -10.94 -20.35
C ASP A 57 29.97 -10.47 -18.92
N ILE A 58 29.40 -11.32 -18.06
CA ILE A 58 29.01 -10.95 -16.70
C ILE A 58 30.21 -11.10 -15.76
N ILE A 59 30.65 -9.97 -15.22
CA ILE A 59 31.75 -9.95 -14.24
C ILE A 59 31.26 -10.19 -12.83
N ASN A 60 30.04 -9.74 -12.48
CA ASN A 60 29.51 -9.88 -11.13
C ASN A 60 27.98 -9.85 -11.09
N VAL A 61 27.38 -10.59 -10.15
CA VAL A 61 25.95 -10.62 -9.86
C VAL A 61 25.73 -10.48 -8.36
N ILE A 62 25.07 -9.41 -7.94
CA ILE A 62 24.80 -9.14 -6.52
C ILE A 62 23.28 -9.20 -6.28
N PRO A 63 22.79 -10.09 -5.40
CA PRO A 63 21.37 -10.15 -5.06
C PRO A 63 20.96 -8.84 -4.39
N ILE A 64 19.90 -8.23 -4.91
CA ILE A 64 19.26 -7.09 -4.26
C ILE A 64 18.26 -7.70 -3.28
N LYS A 65 18.69 -7.91 -2.03
CA LYS A 65 17.81 -8.32 -0.93
C LYS A 65 16.78 -7.23 -0.68
N ASN A 66 15.64 -7.30 -1.36
CA ASN A 66 14.47 -6.52 -1.01
C ASN A 66 13.52 -7.40 -0.21
N LYS A 67 13.86 -7.70 1.04
CA LYS A 67 12.83 -8.12 1.99
C LYS A 67 12.40 -6.87 2.75
N THR A 68 11.54 -6.08 2.10
CA THR A 68 10.78 -5.04 2.79
C THR A 68 10.12 -5.70 3.98
N THR A 69 10.50 -5.31 5.20
CA THR A 69 9.91 -5.85 6.43
C THR A 69 8.46 -5.40 6.54
N GLU A 70 7.67 -6.04 7.40
CA GLU A 70 6.30 -5.56 7.64
C GLU A 70 6.29 -4.15 8.24
N VAL A 71 7.29 -3.81 9.07
CA VAL A 71 7.46 -2.46 9.62
C VAL A 71 7.80 -1.44 8.51
N ASP A 72 8.66 -1.81 7.55
CA ASP A 72 8.93 -0.96 6.38
C ASP A 72 7.65 -0.67 5.57
N LYS A 73 6.76 -1.68 5.43
CA LYS A 73 5.47 -1.50 4.77
C LYS A 73 4.58 -0.57 5.60
N CYS A 74 4.49 -0.79 6.91
CA CYS A 74 3.76 0.07 7.84
C CYS A 74 4.20 1.53 7.71
N ARG A 75 5.49 1.82 7.83
CA ARG A 75 6.01 3.19 7.67
C ARG A 75 5.73 3.79 6.30
N ARG A 76 5.85 3.01 5.23
CA ARG A 76 5.50 3.49 3.88
C ARG A 76 4.02 3.83 3.79
N ASN A 77 3.15 2.99 4.34
CA ASN A 77 1.71 3.18 4.31
C ASN A 77 1.30 4.38 5.17
N LEU A 78 1.86 4.55 6.38
CA LEU A 78 1.68 5.73 7.22
C LEU A 78 2.06 7.03 6.50
N ARG A 79 3.22 7.05 5.82
CA ARG A 79 3.62 8.23 5.02
C ARG A 79 2.63 8.54 3.91
N ASN A 80 2.07 7.52 3.26
CA ASN A 80 1.03 7.70 2.24
C ASN A 80 -0.28 8.21 2.85
N VAL A 81 -0.72 7.67 3.99
CA VAL A 81 -1.89 8.16 4.74
C VAL A 81 -1.71 9.64 5.07
N VAL A 82 -0.60 10.01 5.69
CA VAL A 82 -0.30 11.41 6.03
C VAL A 82 -0.29 12.30 4.78
N LYS A 83 0.35 11.84 3.70
CA LYS A 83 0.38 12.57 2.42
C LYS A 83 -1.02 12.82 1.87
N TYR A 84 -1.85 11.78 1.79
CA TYR A 84 -3.19 11.86 1.18
C TYR A 84 -4.15 12.68 2.03
N LEU A 85 -4.22 12.42 3.35
CA LEU A 85 -5.08 13.17 4.25
C LEU A 85 -4.67 14.64 4.37
N SER A 86 -3.36 14.96 4.36
CA SER A 86 -2.90 16.35 4.37
C SER A 86 -3.31 17.10 3.10
N ALA A 87 -3.42 16.42 1.96
CA ALA A 87 -3.81 17.03 0.70
C ALA A 87 -5.33 17.15 0.54
N SER A 88 -6.09 16.20 1.08
CA SER A 88 -7.54 16.12 0.92
C SER A 88 -8.34 16.81 2.03
N GLY A 89 -7.77 16.92 3.23
CA GLY A 89 -8.48 17.39 4.42
C GLY A 89 -9.44 16.36 5.03
N PHE A 90 -9.43 15.11 4.54
CA PHE A 90 -10.19 14.04 5.16
C PHE A 90 -9.63 13.69 6.55
N TRP A 91 -10.53 13.24 7.44
CA TRP A 91 -10.20 12.55 8.68
C TRP A 91 -9.09 13.21 9.51
N THR A 92 -9.25 14.49 9.89
CA THR A 92 -8.28 15.24 10.71
C THR A 92 -7.76 14.46 11.93
N PRO A 93 -8.62 13.76 12.72
CA PRO A 93 -8.14 12.93 13.83
C PRO A 93 -7.23 11.77 13.39
N MET A 94 -7.55 11.11 12.28
CA MET A 94 -6.73 10.03 11.70
C MET A 94 -5.38 10.55 11.21
N LEU A 95 -5.35 11.73 10.58
CA LEU A 95 -4.10 12.38 10.16
C LEU A 95 -3.19 12.65 11.36
N ASN A 96 -3.75 13.17 12.45
CA ASN A 96 -3.00 13.43 13.67
C ASN A 96 -2.47 12.13 14.29
N CYS A 97 -3.29 11.09 14.36
CA CYS A 97 -2.86 9.77 14.83
C CYS A 97 -1.73 9.19 13.98
N ALA A 98 -1.86 9.23 12.66
CA ALA A 98 -0.84 8.72 11.74
C ALA A 98 0.50 9.48 11.86
N LYS A 99 0.47 10.78 12.18
CA LYS A 99 1.68 11.57 12.47
C LYS A 99 2.35 11.09 13.76
N VAL A 100 1.59 10.77 14.81
CA VAL A 100 2.15 10.20 16.05
C VAL A 100 2.76 8.82 15.78
N PHE A 101 2.09 7.94 15.04
CA PHE A 101 2.68 6.63 14.70
C PHE A 101 4.01 6.76 13.95
N LEU A 102 4.19 7.79 13.12
CA LEU A 102 5.47 8.03 12.44
C LEU A 102 6.61 8.42 13.37
N THR A 103 6.34 8.93 14.58
CA THR A 103 7.37 9.28 15.56
C THR A 103 7.82 8.11 16.43
N LEU A 104 7.06 7.02 16.46
CA LEU A 104 7.39 5.82 17.23
C LEU A 104 8.58 5.07 16.64
N SER A 105 9.28 4.31 17.46
CA SER A 105 10.32 3.34 17.06
C SER A 105 9.71 2.15 16.31
N ASP A 106 10.56 1.34 15.68
CA ASP A 106 10.10 0.13 15.00
C ASP A 106 9.56 -0.91 16.00
N GLU A 107 10.19 -1.02 17.17
CA GLU A 107 9.75 -1.88 18.27
C GLU A 107 8.39 -1.43 18.82
N GLU A 108 8.22 -0.13 19.09
CA GLU A 108 6.95 0.42 19.57
C GLU A 108 5.81 0.16 18.57
N LEU A 109 6.06 0.33 17.26
CA LEU A 109 5.07 0.01 16.23
C LEU A 109 4.67 -1.47 16.23
N VAL A 110 5.64 -2.37 16.45
CA VAL A 110 5.38 -3.81 16.52
C VAL A 110 4.59 -4.15 17.79
N ASP A 111 4.93 -3.56 18.94
CA ASP A 111 4.22 -3.78 20.20
C ASP A 111 2.73 -3.38 20.10
N LEU A 112 2.44 -2.30 19.37
CA LEU A 112 1.06 -1.86 19.09
C LEU A 112 0.26 -2.84 18.22
N CYS A 113 0.87 -3.87 17.64
CA CYS A 113 0.13 -4.94 16.98
C CYS A 113 -0.63 -5.82 17.96
N GLU A 114 -0.38 -5.70 19.27
CA GLU A 114 -1.17 -6.34 20.31
C GLU A 114 -2.31 -5.40 20.75
N TRP A 115 -3.55 -5.92 20.71
CA TRP A 115 -4.77 -5.15 21.01
C TRP A 115 -4.71 -4.38 22.34
N GLU A 116 -4.18 -4.99 23.39
CA GLU A 116 -4.08 -4.36 24.70
C GLU A 116 -3.11 -3.16 24.69
N GLN A 117 -1.95 -3.32 24.03
CA GLN A 117 -0.97 -2.24 23.89
C GLN A 117 -1.54 -1.10 23.04
N TYR A 118 -2.23 -1.44 21.95
CA TYR A 118 -2.91 -0.47 21.09
C TYR A 118 -3.93 0.39 21.84
N ASN A 119 -4.81 -0.25 22.62
CA ASN A 119 -5.83 0.47 23.36
C ASN A 119 -5.25 1.33 24.48
N ASN A 120 -4.26 0.83 25.20
CA ASN A 120 -3.56 1.59 26.23
C ASN A 120 -2.88 2.83 25.61
N PHE A 121 -2.21 2.65 24.47
CA PHE A 121 -1.61 3.75 23.72
C PHE A 121 -2.66 4.80 23.32
N LEU A 122 -3.78 4.39 22.70
CA LEU A 122 -4.82 5.33 22.30
C LEU A 122 -5.42 6.08 23.49
N LYS A 123 -5.64 5.40 24.62
CA LYS A 123 -6.15 6.03 25.84
C LYS A 123 -5.23 7.15 26.32
N ILE A 124 -3.93 6.86 26.44
CA ILE A 124 -2.91 7.84 26.86
C ILE A 124 -2.87 9.02 25.87
N GLN A 125 -2.87 8.71 24.56
CA GLN A 125 -2.84 9.75 23.53
C GLN A 125 -4.07 10.65 23.55
N ASN A 126 -5.26 10.11 23.80
CA ASN A 126 -6.49 10.92 23.91
C ASN A 126 -6.50 11.81 25.15
N GLU A 127 -5.98 11.32 26.28
CA GLU A 127 -5.85 12.10 27.52
C GLU A 127 -4.86 13.27 27.34
N GLN A 128 -3.79 13.08 26.56
CA GLN A 128 -2.73 14.07 26.38
C GLN A 128 -3.00 15.07 25.25
N ASN A 129 -3.63 14.64 24.15
CA ASN A 129 -3.65 15.39 22.90
C ASN A 129 -5.06 15.76 22.39
N ASN A 130 -6.10 15.57 23.20
CA ASN A 130 -7.49 15.89 22.87
C ASN A 130 -7.92 15.34 21.49
N ASN A 131 -8.40 14.10 21.48
CA ASN A 131 -9.19 13.50 20.39
C ASN A 131 -8.38 13.00 19.16
N ILE A 132 -7.48 12.03 19.41
CA ILE A 132 -6.72 11.30 18.37
C ILE A 132 -7.49 10.03 17.89
N SER A 133 -8.60 9.65 18.54
CA SER A 133 -9.28 8.36 18.31
C SER A 133 -10.11 8.30 17.03
N TRP A 134 -9.46 8.08 15.89
CA TRP A 134 -10.16 7.53 14.74
C TRP A 134 -9.35 6.53 13.91
N PHE A 135 -8.10 6.25 14.30
CA PHE A 135 -7.41 5.09 13.75
C PHE A 135 -7.94 3.84 14.47
N GLY A 136 -8.83 3.09 13.83
CA GLY A 136 -9.28 1.80 14.35
C GLY A 136 -8.12 0.80 14.38
N TYR A 137 -8.17 -0.17 15.29
CA TYR A 137 -7.13 -1.20 15.39
C TYR A 137 -6.98 -2.00 14.09
N ASP A 138 -8.10 -2.40 13.47
CA ASP A 138 -8.05 -3.17 12.21
C ASP A 138 -7.41 -2.37 11.08
N CYS A 139 -7.70 -1.06 11.02
CA CYS A 139 -7.03 -0.13 10.12
C CYS A 139 -5.52 -0.07 10.42
N PHE A 140 -5.13 -0.02 11.70
CA PHE A 140 -3.72 -0.01 12.13
C PHE A 140 -2.98 -1.29 11.73
N ILE A 141 -3.52 -2.46 12.05
CA ILE A 141 -2.91 -3.75 11.69
C ILE A 141 -2.74 -3.87 10.18
N ASN A 142 -3.71 -3.39 9.40
CA ASN A 142 -3.61 -3.41 7.95
C ASN A 142 -2.52 -2.49 7.37
N LEU A 143 -1.97 -1.54 8.14
CA LEU A 143 -0.79 -0.77 7.72
C LEU A 143 0.42 -1.68 7.50
N PHE A 144 0.56 -2.76 8.26
CA PHE A 144 1.64 -3.74 8.05
C PHE A 144 1.44 -4.54 6.76
N SER A 145 0.23 -4.60 6.22
CA SER A 145 -0.13 -5.35 5.02
C SER A 145 -0.50 -4.43 3.82
N LYS A 146 -1.38 -4.88 2.92
CA LYS A 146 -1.90 -4.09 1.80
C LYS A 146 -3.08 -3.21 2.26
N SER A 147 -2.77 -2.18 3.04
CA SER A 147 -3.77 -1.27 3.64
C SER A 147 -4.49 -0.35 2.64
N ILE A 148 -3.77 0.19 1.65
CA ILE A 148 -4.30 1.27 0.80
C ILE A 148 -4.70 0.73 -0.56
N LYS A 149 -5.97 0.92 -0.91
CA LYS A 149 -6.58 0.55 -2.17
C LYS A 149 -6.85 1.78 -3.01
N THR A 150 -6.76 1.62 -4.33
CA THR A 150 -7.28 2.59 -5.29
C THR A 150 -8.70 2.19 -5.67
N MET A 151 -9.65 3.11 -5.53
CA MET A 151 -11.05 2.91 -5.92
C MET A 151 -11.16 2.56 -7.40
N ASN A 152 -11.99 1.57 -7.72
CA ASN A 152 -12.20 1.10 -9.08
C ASN A 152 -13.55 1.55 -9.64
N PHE A 153 -13.59 2.79 -10.14
CA PHE A 153 -14.74 3.39 -10.80
C PHE A 153 -15.15 2.74 -12.13
N GLY A 154 -14.42 1.71 -12.60
CA GLY A 154 -14.61 1.15 -13.94
C GLY A 154 -13.73 1.83 -14.99
N LYS A 155 -13.68 1.24 -16.19
CA LYS A 155 -12.65 1.49 -17.21
C LYS A 155 -12.64 2.93 -17.76
N TYR A 156 -13.73 3.69 -17.65
CA TYR A 156 -13.87 5.01 -18.28
C TYR A 156 -14.30 6.14 -17.34
N ASP A 157 -14.66 5.84 -16.10
CA ASP A 157 -15.27 6.85 -15.21
C ASP A 157 -14.28 7.47 -14.23
N ARG A 158 -13.05 6.94 -14.12
CA ARG A 158 -12.10 7.35 -13.08
C ARG A 158 -11.82 8.86 -13.07
N SER A 159 -11.41 9.43 -14.20
CA SER A 159 -11.05 10.86 -14.27
C SER A 159 -12.24 11.77 -14.00
N TYR A 160 -13.41 11.38 -14.49
CA TYR A 160 -14.66 12.10 -14.26
C TYR A 160 -15.03 12.09 -12.77
N GLN A 161 -15.05 10.91 -12.13
CA GLN A 161 -15.39 10.78 -10.72
C GLN A 161 -14.38 11.50 -9.82
N MET A 162 -13.08 11.42 -10.12
CA MET A 162 -12.06 12.20 -9.39
C MET A 162 -12.31 13.71 -9.49
N SER A 163 -12.72 14.21 -10.67
CA SER A 163 -13.09 15.62 -10.85
C SER A 163 -14.34 16.00 -10.06
N VAL A 164 -15.35 15.13 -10.03
CA VAL A 164 -16.59 15.33 -9.25
C VAL A 164 -16.26 15.40 -7.76
N ILE A 165 -15.48 14.44 -7.25
CA ILE A 165 -15.06 14.42 -5.83
C ILE A 165 -14.28 15.69 -5.48
N ASN A 166 -13.28 16.07 -6.28
CA ASN A 166 -12.50 17.29 -6.02
C ASN A 166 -13.39 18.56 -6.01
N SER A 167 -14.35 18.65 -6.93
CA SER A 167 -15.31 19.75 -6.96
C SER A 167 -16.18 19.78 -5.70
N ASN A 168 -16.67 18.62 -5.26
CA ASN A 168 -17.48 18.54 -4.04
C ASN A 168 -16.67 18.87 -2.78
N ILE A 169 -15.39 18.47 -2.72
CA ILE A 169 -14.45 18.86 -1.66
C ILE A 169 -14.25 20.38 -1.64
N ALA A 170 -13.96 20.99 -2.79
CA ALA A 170 -13.74 22.43 -2.89
C ALA A 170 -14.98 23.25 -2.51
N ASN A 171 -16.18 22.76 -2.86
CA ASN A 171 -17.45 23.45 -2.60
C ASN A 171 -18.12 23.03 -1.29
N ARG A 172 -17.51 22.13 -0.51
CA ARG A 172 -18.06 21.57 0.74
C ARG A 172 -19.47 20.97 0.58
N VAL A 173 -19.67 20.18 -0.47
CA VAL A 173 -20.97 19.57 -0.81
C VAL A 173 -20.96 18.08 -0.46
N ASN A 174 -21.85 17.66 0.44
CA ASN A 174 -22.08 16.24 0.72
C ASN A 174 -22.39 15.50 -0.58
N CYS A 175 -21.79 14.34 -0.81
CA CYS A 175 -22.03 13.58 -2.02
C CYS A 175 -21.95 12.07 -1.80
N THR A 176 -22.76 11.35 -2.56
CA THR A 176 -22.77 9.89 -2.60
C THR A 176 -22.82 9.45 -4.05
N HIS A 177 -22.07 8.41 -4.38
CA HIS A 177 -22.12 7.78 -5.69
C HIS A 177 -22.11 6.26 -5.54
N ARG A 178 -22.85 5.58 -6.41
CA ARG A 178 -22.97 4.13 -6.44
C ARG A 178 -22.76 3.62 -7.85
N TRP A 179 -22.03 2.53 -7.99
CA TRP A 179 -21.80 1.86 -9.27
C TRP A 179 -21.59 0.36 -9.06
N ARG A 180 -21.52 -0.40 -10.16
CA ARG A 180 -21.33 -1.85 -10.13
C ARG A 180 -20.08 -2.26 -10.86
N ASN A 181 -19.19 -2.96 -10.16
CA ASN A 181 -17.94 -3.47 -10.70
C ASN A 181 -17.42 -4.63 -9.86
N GLY A 182 -17.87 -5.86 -10.16
CA GLY A 182 -17.66 -7.04 -9.31
C GLY A 182 -18.50 -7.03 -8.03
N TYR A 183 -18.54 -5.88 -7.34
CA TYR A 183 -19.30 -5.58 -6.14
C TYR A 183 -20.38 -4.52 -6.41
N ASP A 184 -21.30 -4.34 -5.46
CA ASP A 184 -22.08 -3.11 -5.35
C ASP A 184 -21.18 -2.08 -4.65
N ASN A 185 -20.63 -1.16 -5.43
CA ASN A 185 -19.62 -0.21 -4.97
C ASN A 185 -20.30 1.12 -4.60
N SER A 186 -19.81 1.77 -3.56
CA SER A 186 -20.23 3.14 -3.25
C SER A 186 -19.13 3.96 -2.62
N TYR A 187 -19.22 5.28 -2.77
CA TYR A 187 -18.52 6.19 -1.88
C TYR A 187 -19.49 7.24 -1.33
N GLU A 188 -19.17 7.75 -0.15
CA GLU A 188 -19.91 8.82 0.51
C GLU A 188 -18.93 9.82 1.12
N ILE A 189 -19.21 11.11 0.97
CA ILE A 189 -18.45 12.20 1.57
C ILE A 189 -19.42 13.09 2.35
N ARG A 190 -19.08 13.37 3.61
CA ARG A 190 -19.81 14.28 4.49
C ARG A 190 -18.90 15.37 5.05
N PHE A 191 -19.45 16.57 5.14
CA PHE A 191 -18.83 17.72 5.79
C PHE A 191 -19.48 17.91 7.15
N ASP A 192 -18.75 17.60 8.21
CA ASP A 192 -19.12 17.95 9.57
C ASP A 192 -18.45 19.28 9.95
N GLU A 193 -18.81 19.85 11.11
CA GLU A 193 -18.31 21.16 11.57
C GLU A 193 -16.77 21.22 11.59
N ASP A 194 -16.12 20.15 12.06
CA ASP A 194 -14.67 20.11 12.29
C ASP A 194 -13.88 19.19 11.34
N CYS A 195 -14.55 18.41 10.49
CA CYS A 195 -13.91 17.35 9.74
C CYS A 195 -14.65 16.99 8.44
N ILE A 196 -13.87 16.67 7.40
CA ILE A 196 -14.41 16.01 6.20
C ILE A 196 -14.28 14.51 6.41
N ARG A 197 -15.39 13.78 6.25
CA ARG A 197 -15.45 12.33 6.38
C ARG A 197 -15.75 11.70 5.04
N GLY A 198 -15.12 10.58 4.75
CA GLY A 198 -15.25 9.90 3.48
C GLY A 198 -15.16 8.39 3.62
N TRP A 199 -16.16 7.68 3.08
CA TRP A 199 -16.26 6.22 3.11
C TRP A 199 -16.30 5.65 1.70
N TYR A 200 -15.76 4.45 1.54
CA TYR A 200 -15.85 3.64 0.34
C TYR A 200 -16.26 2.22 0.72
N SER A 201 -17.23 1.64 0.02
CA SER A 201 -17.68 0.27 0.24
C SER A 201 -17.61 -0.56 -1.03
N GLU A 202 -17.26 -1.84 -0.86
CA GLU A 202 -17.39 -2.90 -1.87
C GLU A 202 -18.26 -4.01 -1.28
N GLU A 203 -19.57 -3.88 -1.44
CA GLU A 203 -20.54 -4.83 -0.88
C GLU A 203 -20.74 -6.02 -1.82
N TYR A 204 -20.84 -7.23 -1.23
CA TYR A 204 -21.30 -8.41 -1.93
C TYR A 204 -22.71 -8.16 -2.47
N ARG A 205 -22.95 -8.62 -3.70
CA ARG A 205 -24.13 -8.24 -4.47
C ARG A 205 -25.43 -8.56 -3.74
N GLY A 206 -26.18 -7.52 -3.37
CA GLY A 206 -27.48 -7.63 -2.70
C GLY A 206 -27.43 -8.20 -1.28
N CYS A 207 -26.25 -8.26 -0.65
CA CYS A 207 -26.08 -8.84 0.68
C CYS A 207 -25.94 -7.78 1.79
N ALA A 208 -25.71 -6.51 1.43
CA ALA A 208 -25.50 -5.39 2.36
C ALA A 208 -24.35 -5.63 3.37
N ASN A 209 -23.39 -6.48 2.98
CA ASN A 209 -22.17 -6.79 3.71
C ASN A 209 -21.00 -6.85 2.73
N GLY A 210 -19.76 -6.74 3.20
CA GLY A 210 -18.59 -6.67 2.33
C GLY A 210 -17.42 -5.92 2.94
N HIS A 211 -16.67 -5.22 2.10
CA HIS A 211 -15.45 -4.55 2.51
C HIS A 211 -15.67 -3.05 2.66
N TYR A 212 -15.33 -2.50 3.83
CA TYR A 212 -15.50 -1.09 4.14
C TYR A 212 -14.16 -0.39 4.32
N TYR A 213 -14.07 0.81 3.77
CA TYR A 213 -12.83 1.57 3.68
C TYR A 213 -13.08 3.04 4.03
N PHE A 214 -12.02 3.69 4.51
CA PHE A 214 -11.99 5.12 4.75
C PHE A 214 -11.24 5.83 3.63
N LEU A 215 -11.87 6.81 3.00
CA LEU A 215 -11.25 7.60 1.94
C LEU A 215 -10.07 8.41 2.50
N LEU A 216 -8.95 8.35 1.80
CA LEU A 216 -7.76 9.15 2.09
C LEU A 216 -7.67 10.38 1.18
N ASP A 217 -8.14 10.25 -0.05
CA ASP A 217 -8.26 11.32 -1.04
C ASP A 217 -9.37 10.96 -2.06
N ASN A 218 -9.34 11.59 -3.24
CA ASN A 218 -10.32 11.38 -4.31
C ASN A 218 -10.29 10.01 -4.99
N CYS A 219 -9.29 9.15 -4.72
CA CYS A 219 -9.20 7.83 -5.34
C CYS A 219 -8.52 6.75 -4.49
N HIS A 220 -7.97 7.07 -3.33
CA HIS A 220 -7.34 6.15 -2.41
C HIS A 220 -8.18 5.98 -1.15
N ALA A 221 -8.27 4.74 -0.66
CA ALA A 221 -8.96 4.40 0.57
C ALA A 221 -8.12 3.41 1.40
N ILE A 222 -8.21 3.48 2.72
CA ILE A 222 -7.59 2.53 3.65
C ILE A 222 -8.65 1.57 4.20
N PHE A 223 -8.28 0.31 4.39
CA PHE A 223 -9.16 -0.69 5.00
C PHE A 223 -9.68 -0.23 6.37
N GLY A 224 -10.99 -0.35 6.59
CA GLY A 224 -11.65 -0.11 7.86
C GLY A 224 -12.01 -1.43 8.53
N GLU A 225 -12.97 -2.15 7.94
CA GLU A 225 -13.55 -3.38 8.49
C GLU A 225 -14.19 -4.25 7.40
N ASP A 226 -14.47 -5.50 7.75
CA ASP A 226 -15.29 -6.44 6.98
C ASP A 226 -16.55 -6.80 7.78
N ASP A 227 -17.67 -7.01 7.08
CA ASP A 227 -18.95 -7.51 7.61
C ASP A 227 -19.42 -8.76 6.85
#